data_AF-A0A936NL80-F1
#
_entry.id   AF-A0A936NL80-F1
#
_cell.length_a   1.000
_cell.length_b   1.000
_cell.length_c   1.000
_cell.angle_alpha   90.00
_cell.angle_beta   90.00
_cell.angle_gamma   90.00
#
_symmetry.space_group_name_H-M   'P 1'
#
loop_
_entity.id
_entity.type
_entity.pdbx_description
1 polymer ?
#
loop_
_entity_poly.entity_id
_entity_poly.type
_entity_poly.pdbx_seq_one_letter_code
_entity_poly.pdbx_strand_id
1 'polypeptide(L)'
;MQEAQALLEVQAADPAVQLAAVTQLGDLRSLNSVSALQAIVEAAQAPAASAAQQTLATAAATSIAQIESWSSWATAIETLFRGSA
;
A
#
# COMPACT_ATOMS: atom_id res chain seq x y z
N MET A 1 15.57 -7.87 3.84
CA MET A 1 15.49 -8.68 2.60
C MET A 1 14.06 -8.99 2.18
N GLN A 2 13.12 -9.22 3.11
CA GLN A 2 11.69 -9.48 2.83
C GLN A 2 11.02 -8.42 1.94
N GLU A 3 11.36 -7.14 2.12
CA GLU A 3 10.78 -6.01 1.38
C GLU A 3 11.09 -6.02 -0.12
N ALA A 4 12.32 -6.40 -0.49
CA ALA A 4 12.75 -6.49 -1.89
C ALA A 4 12.07 -7.68 -2.61
N GLN A 5 11.76 -8.74 -1.87
CA GLN A 5 11.07 -9.92 -2.38
C GLN A 5 9.60 -9.59 -2.66
N ALA A 6 8.92 -8.93 -1.73
CA ALA A 6 7.54 -8.48 -1.91
C ALA A 6 7.40 -7.45 -3.06
N LEU A 7 8.39 -6.58 -3.29
CA LEU A 7 8.38 -5.69 -4.47
C LEU A 7 8.50 -6.44 -5.80
N LEU A 8 9.22 -7.58 -5.84
CA LEU A 8 9.28 -8.42 -7.04
C LEU A 8 7.97 -9.19 -7.24
N GLU A 9 7.37 -9.69 -6.15
CA GLU A 9 6.12 -10.44 -6.16
C GLU A 9 4.89 -9.57 -6.48
N VAL A 10 4.96 -8.26 -6.24
CA VAL A 10 3.93 -7.31 -6.67
C VAL A 10 3.83 -7.19 -8.21
N GLN A 11 4.87 -7.63 -8.93
CA GLN A 11 4.91 -7.68 -10.40
C GLN A 11 4.67 -9.10 -10.93
N ALA A 12 4.35 -10.06 -10.05
CA ALA A 12 4.07 -11.43 -10.45
C ALA A 12 2.80 -11.52 -11.30
N ALA A 13 2.78 -12.45 -12.25
CA ALA A 13 1.63 -12.72 -13.11
C ALA A 13 0.44 -13.33 -12.35
N ASP A 14 0.67 -13.84 -11.13
CA ASP A 14 -0.32 -14.52 -10.33
C ASP A 14 -1.02 -13.54 -9.36
N PRO A 15 -2.34 -13.33 -9.48
CA PRO A 15 -3.06 -12.33 -8.69
C PRO A 15 -3.10 -12.66 -7.19
N ALA A 16 -2.96 -13.94 -6.80
CA ALA A 16 -2.91 -14.34 -5.41
C ALA A 16 -1.56 -13.96 -4.76
N VAL A 17 -0.47 -14.12 -5.52
CA VAL A 17 0.90 -13.72 -5.10
C VAL A 17 1.00 -12.19 -5.02
N GLN A 18 0.41 -11.49 -5.99
CA GLN A 18 0.30 -10.03 -5.98
C GLN A 18 -0.44 -9.52 -4.73
N LEU A 19 -1.55 -10.15 -4.34
CA LEU A 19 -2.33 -9.77 -3.16
C LEU A 19 -1.55 -10.00 -1.85
N ALA A 20 -0.86 -11.14 -1.75
CA ALA A 20 -0.01 -11.46 -0.61
C ALA A 20 1.13 -10.44 -0.47
N ALA A 21 1.79 -10.10 -1.58
CA ALA A 21 2.85 -9.10 -1.63
C ALA A 21 2.34 -7.71 -1.24
N VAL A 22 1.20 -7.26 -1.78
CA VAL A 22 0.55 -5.99 -1.41
C VAL A 22 0.27 -5.92 0.10
N THR A 23 -0.29 -7.00 0.65
CA THR A 23 -0.60 -7.10 2.08
C THR A 23 0.66 -7.03 2.93
N GLN A 24 1.71 -7.73 2.52
CA GLN A 24 3.00 -7.77 3.22
C GLN A 24 3.72 -6.42 3.16
N LEU A 25 3.67 -5.69 2.04
CA LEU A 25 4.21 -4.33 1.93
C LEU A 25 3.44 -3.31 2.80
N GLY A 26 2.12 -3.50 2.93
CA GLY A 26 1.28 -2.75 3.86
C GLY A 26 1.62 -3.02 5.32
N ASP A 27 1.82 -4.28 5.69
CA ASP A 27 2.21 -4.71 7.05
C ASP A 27 3.60 -4.18 7.46
N LEU A 28 4.56 -4.23 6.52
CA LEU A 28 5.89 -3.64 6.70
C LEU A 28 5.87 -2.10 6.76
N ARG A 29 4.72 -1.47 6.43
CA ARG A 29 4.52 -0.02 6.36
C ARG A 29 5.61 0.69 5.56
N SER A 30 6.06 0.05 4.49
CA SER A 30 7.17 0.56 3.70
C SER A 30 6.69 1.74 2.86
N LEU A 31 7.14 2.95 3.21
CA LEU A 31 6.80 4.19 2.50
C LEU A 31 7.19 4.15 1.01
N ASN A 32 8.24 3.40 0.66
CA ASN A 32 8.64 3.17 -0.73
C ASN A 32 7.63 2.31 -1.51
N SER A 33 6.78 1.58 -0.81
CA SER A 33 5.75 0.72 -1.42
C SER A 33 4.50 1.51 -1.79
N VAL A 34 4.29 2.70 -1.23
CA VAL A 34 3.10 3.54 -1.50
C VAL A 34 3.00 3.85 -2.99
N SER A 35 4.11 4.17 -3.65
CA SER A 35 4.14 4.43 -5.10
C SER A 35 3.79 3.18 -5.93
N ALA A 36 4.27 2.00 -5.52
CA ALA A 36 3.94 0.73 -6.18
C ALA A 36 2.47 0.35 -5.98
N LEU A 37 1.94 0.57 -4.77
CA LEU A 37 0.52 0.34 -4.46
C LEU A 37 -0.39 1.29 -5.24
N GLN A 38 -0.01 2.57 -5.41
CA GLN A 38 -0.77 3.52 -6.23
C GLN A 38 -0.80 3.10 -7.70
N ALA A 39 0.32 2.63 -8.25
CA ALA A 39 0.35 2.12 -9.63
C ALA A 39 -0.63 0.96 -9.85
N ILE A 40 -0.81 0.09 -8.85
CA ILE A 40 -1.80 -1.01 -8.89
C ILE A 40 -3.23 -0.46 -8.87
N VAL A 41 -3.51 0.54 -8.03
CA VAL A 41 -4.82 1.21 -7.98
C VAL A 41 -5.14 1.91 -9.31
N GLU A 42 -4.16 2.60 -9.90
CA GLU A 42 -4.33 3.26 -11.20
C GLU A 42 -4.53 2.24 -12.33
N ALA A 43 -3.78 1.14 -12.33
CA ALA A 43 -3.95 0.07 -13.31
C ALA A 43 -5.34 -0.57 -13.24
N ALA A 44 -5.95 -0.63 -12.05
CA ALA A 44 -7.31 -1.15 -11.87
C ALA A 44 -8.42 -0.14 -12.21
N GLN A 45 -8.10 1.16 -12.35
CA GLN A 45 -9.05 2.17 -12.85
C GLN A 45 -9.19 2.14 -14.37
N ALA A 46 -8.34 1.39 -15.07
CA ALA A 46 -8.48 1.19 -16.50
C ALA A 46 -9.84 0.52 -16.80
N PRO A 47 -10.59 0.96 -17.84
CA PRO A 47 -11.91 0.41 -18.16
C PRO A 47 -11.89 -1.07 -18.59
N ALA A 48 -10.70 -1.64 -18.82
CA ALA A 48 -10.47 -3.05 -19.10
C ALA A 48 -10.05 -3.86 -17.85
N ALA A 49 -10.09 -3.27 -16.66
CA ALA A 49 -9.61 -3.92 -15.45
C ALA A 49 -10.50 -5.11 -15.06
N SER A 50 -9.88 -6.27 -14.89
CA SER A 50 -10.56 -7.48 -14.44
C SER A 50 -11.00 -7.38 -12.98
N ALA A 51 -12.01 -8.15 -12.58
CA ALA A 51 -12.49 -8.19 -11.19
C ALA A 51 -11.37 -8.45 -10.17
N ALA A 52 -10.40 -9.31 -10.53
CA ALA A 52 -9.21 -9.57 -9.73
C ALA A 52 -8.33 -8.31 -9.52
N GLN A 53 -8.20 -7.45 -10.53
CA GLN A 53 -7.45 -6.19 -10.42
C GLN A 53 -8.19 -5.18 -9.54
N GLN A 54 -9.52 -5.16 -9.57
CA GLN A 54 -10.30 -4.32 -8.65
C GLN A 54 -10.19 -4.78 -7.18
N THR A 55 -10.17 -6.10 -6.94
CA THR A 55 -9.90 -6.65 -5.60
C THR A 55 -8.49 -6.29 -5.14
N LEU A 56 -7.51 -6.41 -6.02
CA LEU A 56 -6.12 -6.05 -5.74
C LEU A 56 -5.97 -4.55 -5.42
N ALA A 57 -6.63 -3.68 -6.18
CA ALA A 57 -6.65 -2.25 -5.92
C ALA A 57 -7.33 -1.88 -4.60
N THR A 58 -8.39 -2.61 -4.22
CA THR A 58 -9.03 -2.40 -2.90
C THR A 58 -8.07 -2.75 -1.76
N ALA A 59 -7.32 -3.84 -1.88
CA ALA A 59 -6.30 -4.23 -0.90
C ALA A 59 -5.12 -3.23 -0.87
N ALA A 60 -4.69 -2.73 -2.02
CA ALA A 60 -3.64 -1.73 -2.15
C ALA A 60 -4.06 -0.39 -1.53
N ALA A 61 -5.28 0.09 -1.82
CA ALA A 61 -5.84 1.30 -1.22
C ALA A 61 -5.96 1.20 0.31
N THR A 62 -6.39 0.03 0.81
CA THR A 62 -6.46 -0.24 2.26
C THR A 62 -5.08 -0.20 2.91
N SER A 63 -4.06 -0.74 2.24
CA SER A 63 -2.67 -0.73 2.71
C SER A 63 -2.08 0.68 2.72
N ILE A 64 -2.34 1.47 1.66
CA ILE A 64 -1.96 2.90 1.61
C ILE A 64 -2.61 3.67 2.77
N ALA A 65 -3.92 3.51 2.98
CA ALA A 65 -4.63 4.19 4.06
C ALA A 65 -4.08 3.82 5.44
N GLN A 66 -3.66 2.58 5.66
CA GLN A 66 -2.99 2.17 6.90
C GLN A 66 -1.63 2.86 7.08
N ILE A 67 -0.82 2.92 6.02
CA ILE A 67 0.48 3.61 6.02
C ILE A 67 0.28 5.11 6.30
N GLU A 68 -0.67 5.76 5.63
CA GLU A 68 -0.95 7.20 5.79
C GLU A 68 -1.59 7.53 7.13
N SER A 69 -2.45 6.65 7.68
CA SER A 69 -3.00 6.86 9.02
C SER A 69 -1.90 6.82 10.08
N TRP A 70 -0.89 5.95 9.92
CA TRP A 70 0.29 5.94 10.78
C TRP A 70 1.11 7.21 10.66
N SER A 71 1.29 7.73 9.44
CA SER A 71 1.96 9.01 9.21
C SER A 71 1.19 10.18 9.85
N SER A 72 -0.15 10.13 9.82
CA SER A 72 -1.01 11.14 10.44
C SER A 72 -1.00 11.06 11.97
N TRP A 73 -0.88 9.86 12.55
CA TRP A 73 -0.67 9.68 14.00
C TRP A 73 0.69 10.22 14.46
N ALA A 74 1.75 10.08 13.65
CA ALA A 74 3.05 10.70 13.95
C ALA A 74 2.96 12.24 13.99
N THR A 75 2.26 12.85 13.03
CA THR A 75 2.02 14.31 13.01
C THR A 75 1.12 14.77 14.16
N ALA A 76 0.10 13.99 14.52
CA ALA A 76 -0.77 14.31 15.65
C ALA A 76 -0.02 14.34 17.00
N ILE A 77 0.97 13.45 17.19
CA ILE A 77 1.86 13.48 18.35
C ILE A 77 2.77 14.72 18.33
N GLU A 78 3.27 15.13 17.16
CA GLU A 78 4.09 16.33 17.03
C GLU A 78 3.30 17.62 17.34
N THR A 79 2.03 17.71 16.92
CA THR A 79 1.13 18.82 17.28
C THR A 79 0.83 18.85 18.78
N LEU A 80 0.61 17.69 19.42
CA LEU A 80 0.38 17.64 20.87
C LEU A 80 1.63 18.03 21.68
N PHE A 81 2.83 17.73 21.18
CA PHE A 81 4.10 18.13 21.82
C PHE A 81 4.52 19.58 21.51
N ARG A 82 4.10 20.15 20.37
CA ARG A 82 4.42 21.55 19.99
C ARG A 82 3.34 22.56 20.43
N GLY A 83 2.18 22.08 20.89
CA GLY A 83 1.04 22.91 21.31
C GLY A 83 0.93 23.20 22.81
N SER A 84 1.93 22.86 23.63
CA SER A 84 1.95 23.15 25.08
C SER A 84 2.93 24.28 25.45
N ALA A 85 3.05 25.32 24.62
CA ALA A 85 3.85 26.51 24.89
C ALA A 85 2.97 27.78 24.87
#